data_AF-A0A2N1FDA1-F1
#
_entry.id   AF-A0A2N1FDA1-F1
#
_cell.length_a   1.000
_cell.length_b   1.000
_cell.length_c   1.000
_cell.angle_alpha   90.00
_cell.angle_beta   90.00
_cell.angle_gamma   90.00
#
_symmetry.space_group_name_H-M   'P 1'
#
loop_
_entity.id
_entity.type
_entity.pdbx_description
1 polymer ?
#
loop_
_entity_poly.entity_id
_entity_poly.type
_entity_poly.pdbx_seq_one_letter_code
_entity_poly.pdbx_strand_id
1 'polypeptide(L)'
;MKRIKVHVADNHSLIFDGIKSLLKNSNIDIVGYSKNGLELIEWCKLNNCDVIVLDLSMDVMNGIEVLKYFKQNAISKKIVVFSSYLDILFIEETIKMGAKSYLLKDDNPENLVKAINNANLGKTFYSTKVKKYLVEEHVTSKGVKGNLKILKELLSDKELKIVKLLVNDHNTVQIGEEMNITPSTVRSVTSKLRERFKTTTTVGLALRFAFLHDD
;
A
#
# COMPACT_ATOMS: atom_id res chain seq x y z
N MET A 1 12.25 -20.83 -22.65
CA MET A 1 11.85 -20.72 -21.22
C MET A 1 10.42 -20.20 -21.15
N LYS A 2 9.61 -20.67 -20.19
CA LYS A 2 8.25 -20.16 -19.98
C LYS A 2 8.33 -18.72 -19.46
N ARG A 3 7.64 -17.79 -20.12
CA ARG A 3 7.57 -16.37 -19.70
C ARG A 3 6.65 -16.22 -18.48
N ILE A 4 6.99 -15.30 -17.58
CA ILE A 4 6.25 -15.03 -16.33
C ILE A 4 5.11 -14.08 -16.65
N LYS A 5 3.87 -14.47 -16.37
CA LYS A 5 2.69 -13.62 -16.55
C LYS A 5 2.50 -12.70 -15.35
N VAL A 6 2.51 -11.39 -15.58
CA VAL A 6 2.34 -10.37 -14.55
C VAL A 6 1.09 -9.55 -14.77
N HIS A 7 0.34 -9.31 -13.70
CA HIS A 7 -0.68 -8.28 -13.66
C HIS A 7 -0.17 -7.07 -12.89
N VAL A 8 -0.39 -5.87 -13.40
CA VAL A 8 0.00 -4.62 -12.72
C VAL A 8 -1.25 -3.91 -12.23
N ALA A 9 -1.28 -3.52 -10.96
CA ALA A 9 -2.34 -2.70 -10.38
C ALA A 9 -1.75 -1.40 -9.84
N ASP A 10 -2.06 -0.28 -10.51
CA ASP A 10 -1.56 1.06 -10.17
C ASP A 10 -2.45 2.13 -10.82
N ASN A 11 -2.89 3.15 -10.08
CA ASN A 11 -3.67 4.26 -10.63
C ASN A 11 -2.84 5.26 -11.46
N HIS A 12 -1.50 5.15 -11.45
CA HIS A 12 -0.61 6.04 -12.20
C HIS A 12 -0.23 5.46 -13.55
N SER A 13 -0.84 5.97 -14.63
CA SER A 13 -0.55 5.52 -16.01
C SER A 13 0.93 5.65 -16.41
N LEU A 14 1.62 6.71 -15.96
CA LEU A 14 3.04 6.92 -16.24
C LEU A 14 3.92 5.82 -15.64
N ILE A 15 3.59 5.36 -14.42
CA ILE A 15 4.31 4.25 -13.78
C ILE A 15 4.10 2.97 -14.59
N PHE A 16 2.87 2.71 -15.03
CA PHE A 16 2.57 1.55 -15.86
C PHE A 16 3.35 1.54 -17.19
N ASP A 17 3.45 2.68 -17.88
CA ASP A 17 4.24 2.78 -19.10
C ASP A 17 5.75 2.63 -18.84
N GLY A 18 6.23 3.13 -17.71
CA GLY A 18 7.59 2.86 -17.23
C GLY A 18 7.86 1.36 -17.02
N ILE A 19 6.92 0.65 -16.38
CA ILE A 19 7.00 -0.80 -16.16
C ILE A 19 7.00 -1.54 -17.51
N LYS A 20 6.11 -1.19 -18.46
CA LYS A 20 6.12 -1.79 -19.80
C LYS A 20 7.48 -1.65 -20.49
N SER A 21 8.05 -0.45 -20.45
CA SER A 21 9.35 -0.17 -21.06
C SER A 21 10.46 -1.03 -20.44
N LEU A 22 10.50 -1.08 -19.11
CA LEU A 22 11.45 -1.89 -18.35
C LEU A 22 11.34 -3.40 -18.68
N LEU A 23 10.12 -3.92 -18.81
CA LEU A 23 9.88 -5.35 -18.99
C LEU A 23 10.01 -5.83 -20.45
N LYS A 24 10.09 -4.91 -21.43
CA LYS A 24 10.09 -5.23 -22.88
C LYS A 24 11.12 -6.29 -23.29
N ASN A 25 12.33 -6.22 -22.74
CA ASN A 25 13.43 -7.15 -23.07
C ASN A 25 13.64 -8.25 -22.01
N SER A 26 12.70 -8.39 -21.08
CA SER A 26 12.78 -9.38 -19.99
C SER A 26 12.06 -10.68 -20.34
N ASN A 27 12.08 -11.65 -19.41
CA ASN A 27 11.32 -12.90 -19.47
C ASN A 27 9.88 -12.76 -18.91
N ILE A 28 9.36 -11.55 -18.78
CA ILE A 28 8.10 -11.23 -18.13
C ILE A 28 7.14 -10.63 -19.16
N ASP A 29 5.88 -11.08 -19.13
CA ASP A 29 4.79 -10.56 -19.95
C ASP A 29 3.72 -9.93 -19.06
N ILE A 30 3.35 -8.69 -19.37
CA ILE A 30 2.21 -8.05 -18.72
C ILE A 30 0.94 -8.58 -19.38
N VAL A 31 0.12 -9.30 -18.61
CA VAL A 31 -1.14 -9.92 -19.09
C VAL A 31 -2.39 -9.16 -18.68
N GLY A 32 -2.23 -8.13 -17.83
CA GLY A 32 -3.34 -7.29 -17.41
C GLY A 32 -2.86 -6.05 -16.65
N TYR A 33 -3.74 -5.06 -16.62
CA TYR A 33 -3.55 -3.81 -15.93
C TYR A 33 -4.86 -3.38 -15.28
N SER A 34 -4.80 -2.93 -14.03
CA SER A 34 -5.92 -2.40 -13.28
C SER A 34 -5.53 -1.07 -12.66
N LYS A 35 -6.47 -0.13 -12.63
CA LYS A 35 -6.27 1.19 -12.02
C LYS A 35 -6.62 1.22 -10.53
N ASN A 36 -7.34 0.21 -10.04
CA ASN A 36 -7.71 0.08 -8.63
C ASN A 36 -7.86 -1.39 -8.23
N GLY A 37 -8.05 -1.61 -6.93
CA GLY A 37 -8.20 -2.92 -6.33
C GLY A 37 -9.46 -3.69 -6.76
N LEU A 38 -10.58 -3.01 -7.02
CA LEU A 38 -11.80 -3.68 -7.50
C LEU A 38 -11.59 -4.25 -8.90
N GLU A 39 -11.06 -3.45 -9.83
CA GLU A 39 -10.71 -3.90 -11.17
C GLU A 39 -9.74 -5.10 -11.13
N LEU A 40 -8.75 -5.08 -10.24
CA LEU A 40 -7.81 -6.19 -10.06
C LEU A 40 -8.53 -7.46 -9.60
N ILE A 41 -9.42 -7.36 -8.62
CA ILE A 41 -10.18 -8.49 -8.09
C ILE A 41 -11.09 -9.06 -9.16
N GLU A 42 -11.84 -8.21 -9.89
CA GLU A 42 -12.70 -8.64 -10.99
C GLU A 42 -11.90 -9.32 -12.09
N TRP A 43 -10.76 -8.76 -12.47
CA TRP A 43 -9.87 -9.38 -13.44
C TRP A 43 -9.39 -10.77 -12.96
N CYS A 44 -9.01 -10.89 -11.68
CA CYS A 44 -8.54 -12.14 -11.08
C CYS A 44 -9.62 -13.22 -10.96
N LYS A 45 -10.93 -12.87 -11.03
CA LYS A 45 -12.02 -13.86 -11.07
C LYS A 45 -12.07 -14.60 -12.41
N LEU A 46 -11.70 -13.91 -13.49
CA LEU A 46 -11.82 -14.43 -14.86
C LEU A 46 -10.47 -14.84 -15.46
N ASN A 47 -9.37 -14.34 -14.91
CA ASN A 47 -8.03 -14.48 -15.48
C ASN A 47 -7.01 -14.91 -14.42
N ASN A 48 -5.85 -15.37 -14.90
CA ASN A 48 -4.73 -15.78 -14.05
C ASN A 48 -3.42 -15.13 -14.49
N CYS A 49 -2.60 -14.79 -13.50
CA CYS A 49 -1.22 -14.38 -13.64
C CYS A 49 -0.34 -15.13 -12.63
N ASP A 50 0.96 -15.19 -12.89
CA ASP A 50 1.92 -15.79 -11.97
C ASP A 50 2.24 -14.85 -10.81
N VAL A 51 2.36 -13.54 -11.07
CA VAL A 51 2.71 -12.52 -10.08
C VAL A 51 1.83 -11.28 -10.27
N ILE A 52 1.43 -10.65 -9.17
CA ILE A 52 0.77 -9.35 -9.15
C ILE A 52 1.77 -8.31 -8.66
N VAL A 53 1.96 -7.24 -9.42
CA VAL A 53 2.63 -6.00 -8.96
C VAL A 53 1.53 -5.07 -8.46
N LEU A 54 1.55 -4.76 -7.18
CA LEU A 54 0.46 -4.09 -6.48
C LEU A 54 0.94 -2.77 -5.87
N ASP A 55 0.39 -1.66 -6.34
CA ASP A 55 0.47 -0.39 -5.63
C ASP A 55 -0.42 -0.40 -4.38
N LEU A 56 0.04 0.25 -3.30
CA LEU A 56 -0.76 0.36 -2.08
C LEU A 56 -1.74 1.52 -2.13
N SER A 57 -1.51 2.53 -2.97
CA SER A 57 -2.13 3.84 -2.94
C SER A 57 -3.02 4.07 -4.18
N MET A 58 -3.96 3.16 -4.38
CA MET A 58 -4.94 3.26 -5.45
C MET A 58 -6.28 3.78 -4.92
N ASP A 59 -7.01 4.50 -5.77
CA ASP A 59 -8.36 4.97 -5.48
C ASP A 59 -9.36 3.82 -5.50
N VAL A 60 -10.58 4.06 -5.01
CA VAL A 60 -11.72 3.11 -4.97
C VAL A 60 -11.52 1.90 -4.04
N MET A 61 -10.44 1.14 -4.24
CA MET A 61 -9.98 0.09 -3.35
C MET A 61 -8.46 0.02 -3.42
N ASN A 62 -7.82 0.22 -2.27
CA ASN A 62 -6.38 0.33 -2.17
C ASN A 62 -5.70 -1.04 -2.09
N GLY A 63 -4.37 -1.09 -2.20
CA GLY A 63 -3.64 -2.37 -2.23
C GLY A 63 -3.67 -3.14 -0.92
N ILE A 64 -3.90 -2.47 0.21
CA ILE A 64 -4.04 -3.13 1.52
C ILE A 64 -5.38 -3.86 1.59
N GLU A 65 -6.45 -3.20 1.13
CA GLU A 65 -7.78 -3.80 1.03
C GLU A 65 -7.76 -5.01 0.09
N VAL A 66 -7.02 -4.95 -1.02
CA VAL A 66 -6.80 -6.10 -1.91
C VAL A 66 -6.14 -7.27 -1.18
N LEU A 67 -5.07 -7.00 -0.43
CA LEU A 67 -4.36 -8.03 0.33
C LEU A 67 -5.25 -8.68 1.39
N LYS A 68 -6.06 -7.87 2.09
CA LYS A 68 -7.06 -8.36 3.05
C LYS A 68 -8.10 -9.23 2.36
N TYR A 69 -8.66 -8.77 1.26
CA TYR A 69 -9.63 -9.52 0.47
C TYR A 69 -9.08 -10.89 0.05
N PHE A 70 -7.86 -10.94 -0.49
CA PHE A 70 -7.24 -12.20 -0.88
C PHE A 70 -7.02 -13.13 0.32
N LYS A 71 -6.57 -12.60 1.46
CA LYS A 71 -6.38 -13.39 2.69
C LYS A 71 -7.70 -13.95 3.23
N GLN A 72 -8.74 -13.12 3.33
CA GLN A 72 -10.07 -13.51 3.84
C GLN A 72 -10.76 -14.56 2.96
N ASN A 73 -10.57 -14.48 1.65
CA ASN A 73 -11.15 -15.42 0.69
C ASN A 73 -10.23 -16.60 0.36
N ALA A 74 -9.13 -16.78 1.11
CA ALA A 74 -8.12 -17.83 0.89
C ALA A 74 -7.56 -17.87 -0.54
N ILE A 75 -7.49 -16.71 -1.21
CA ILE A 75 -6.94 -16.57 -2.56
C ILE A 75 -5.42 -16.44 -2.46
N SER A 76 -4.69 -17.46 -2.91
CA SER A 76 -3.22 -17.44 -2.92
C SER A 76 -2.72 -16.79 -4.21
N LYS A 77 -2.07 -15.63 -4.09
CA LYS A 77 -1.36 -14.94 -5.19
C LYS A 77 0.05 -14.57 -4.75
N LYS A 78 1.00 -14.58 -5.69
CA LYS A 78 2.36 -14.09 -5.45
C LYS A 78 2.37 -12.58 -5.69
N ILE A 79 2.59 -11.80 -4.64
CA ILE A 79 2.43 -10.35 -4.68
C ILE A 79 3.76 -9.65 -4.45
N VAL A 80 4.09 -8.73 -5.35
CA VAL A 80 5.16 -7.74 -5.19
C VAL A 80 4.49 -6.40 -4.92
N VAL A 81 4.65 -5.89 -3.70
CA VAL A 81 4.22 -4.53 -3.37
C VAL A 81 5.17 -3.53 -4.01
N PHE A 82 4.64 -2.55 -4.75
CA PHE A 82 5.40 -1.50 -5.42
C PHE A 82 4.82 -0.14 -5.06
N SER A 83 5.39 0.49 -4.03
CA SER A 83 4.75 1.60 -3.30
C SER A 83 5.63 2.85 -3.26
N SER A 84 5.03 4.04 -3.21
CA SER A 84 5.78 5.28 -2.92
C SER A 84 6.12 5.45 -1.43
N TYR A 85 5.59 4.58 -0.56
CA TYR A 85 5.71 4.73 0.89
C TYR A 85 6.80 3.81 1.45
N LEU A 86 7.72 4.38 2.23
CA LEU A 86 8.70 3.65 3.04
C LEU A 86 8.28 3.74 4.51
N ASP A 87 7.56 2.74 5.00
CA ASP A 87 7.07 2.72 6.37
C ASP A 87 7.03 1.30 6.93
N ILE A 88 7.52 1.11 8.17
CA ILE A 88 7.71 -0.22 8.73
C ILE A 88 6.38 -0.92 8.98
N LEU A 89 5.33 -0.19 9.38
CA LEU A 89 4.02 -0.78 9.61
C LEU A 89 3.43 -1.31 8.30
N PHE A 90 3.61 -0.59 7.20
CA PHE A 90 3.14 -1.03 5.88
C PHE A 90 3.94 -2.25 5.40
N ILE A 91 5.26 -2.24 5.56
CA ILE A 91 6.11 -3.35 5.14
C ILE A 91 5.75 -4.61 5.93
N GLU A 92 5.72 -4.54 7.26
CA GLU A 92 5.42 -5.70 8.11
C GLU A 92 4.03 -6.28 7.85
N GLU A 93 3.03 -5.42 7.72
CA GLU A 93 1.65 -5.87 7.61
C GLU A 93 1.36 -6.48 6.23
N THR A 94 1.90 -5.89 5.16
CA THR A 94 1.78 -6.48 3.82
C THR A 94 2.47 -7.86 3.76
N ILE A 95 3.61 -8.04 4.44
CA ILE A 95 4.28 -9.34 4.58
C ILE A 95 3.40 -10.34 5.36
N LYS A 96 2.79 -9.94 6.49
CA LYS A 96 1.84 -10.79 7.25
C LYS A 96 0.58 -11.16 6.45
N MET A 97 0.23 -10.37 5.44
CA MET A 97 -0.85 -10.65 4.51
C MET A 97 -0.43 -11.53 3.32
N GLY A 98 0.86 -11.90 3.23
CA GLY A 98 1.37 -12.85 2.25
C GLY A 98 2.11 -12.23 1.06
N ALA A 99 2.37 -10.91 1.07
CA ALA A 99 3.24 -10.30 0.08
C ALA A 99 4.63 -10.93 0.12
N LYS A 100 5.20 -11.21 -1.06
CA LYS A 100 6.54 -11.81 -1.20
C LYS A 100 7.63 -10.75 -1.20
N SER A 101 7.33 -9.55 -1.67
CA SER A 101 8.32 -8.50 -1.82
C SER A 101 7.71 -7.14 -1.54
N TYR A 102 8.54 -6.22 -1.07
CA TYR A 102 8.22 -4.80 -0.95
C TYR A 102 9.31 -3.99 -1.64
N LEU A 103 8.90 -3.17 -2.61
CA LEU A 103 9.75 -2.28 -3.39
C LEU A 103 9.21 -0.87 -3.34
N LEU A 104 10.14 0.09 -3.38
CA LEU A 104 9.76 1.49 -3.57
C LEU A 104 9.69 1.82 -5.06
N LYS A 105 8.74 2.69 -5.42
CA LYS A 105 8.63 3.23 -6.78
C LYS A 105 9.86 4.05 -7.22
N ASP A 106 10.63 4.54 -6.25
CA ASP A 106 11.88 5.27 -6.47
C ASP A 106 13.15 4.39 -6.38
N ASP A 107 13.01 3.07 -6.20
CA ASP A 107 14.14 2.15 -6.26
C ASP A 107 14.69 2.02 -7.69
N ASN A 108 15.92 1.49 -7.83
CA ASN A 108 16.47 1.13 -9.13
C ASN A 108 15.46 0.23 -9.91
N PRO A 109 15.07 0.60 -11.15
CA PRO A 109 14.08 -0.14 -11.93
C PRO A 109 14.37 -1.64 -12.07
N GLU A 110 15.64 -2.05 -12.15
CA GLU A 110 16.01 -3.47 -12.24
C GLU A 110 15.56 -4.30 -11.03
N ASN A 111 15.37 -3.66 -9.87
CA ASN A 111 14.87 -4.34 -8.68
C ASN A 111 13.46 -4.88 -8.89
N LEU A 112 12.62 -4.26 -9.73
CA LEU A 112 11.30 -4.78 -10.04
C LEU A 112 11.39 -6.10 -10.80
N VAL A 113 12.29 -6.19 -11.79
CA VAL A 113 12.54 -7.44 -12.53
C VAL A 113 13.02 -8.54 -11.59
N LYS A 114 13.95 -8.20 -10.66
CA LYS A 114 14.46 -9.14 -9.66
C LYS A 114 13.35 -9.59 -8.69
N ALA A 115 12.50 -8.67 -8.23
CA ALA A 115 11.40 -8.99 -7.32
C ALA A 115 10.35 -9.89 -7.98
N ILE A 116 9.96 -9.61 -9.23
CA ILE A 116 9.01 -10.46 -9.97
C ILE A 116 9.57 -11.88 -10.13
N ASN A 117 10.84 -12.01 -10.54
CA ASN A 117 11.47 -13.32 -10.68
C ASN A 117 11.55 -14.08 -9.35
N ASN A 118 11.91 -13.40 -8.25
CA ASN A 118 11.95 -14.02 -6.92
C ASN A 118 10.57 -14.42 -6.43
N ALA A 119 9.57 -13.54 -6.55
CA ALA A 119 8.19 -13.82 -6.16
C ALA A 119 7.63 -15.00 -6.95
N ASN A 120 7.93 -15.11 -8.25
CA ASN A 120 7.54 -16.25 -9.07
C ASN A 120 8.12 -17.58 -8.55
N LEU A 121 9.34 -17.56 -8.01
CA LEU A 121 9.98 -18.71 -7.35
C LEU A 121 9.53 -18.91 -5.88
N GLY A 122 8.58 -18.11 -5.39
CA GLY A 122 8.13 -18.12 -3.99
C GLY A 122 9.12 -17.49 -3.00
N LYS A 123 10.21 -16.89 -3.50
CA LYS A 123 11.25 -16.22 -2.71
C LYS A 123 10.88 -14.77 -2.44
N THR A 124 11.43 -14.23 -1.36
CA THR A 124 11.26 -12.83 -1.01
C THR A 124 12.36 -11.96 -1.61
N PHE A 125 12.04 -10.70 -1.86
CA PHE A 125 13.00 -9.70 -2.31
C PHE A 125 12.68 -8.35 -1.68
N TYR A 126 13.70 -7.71 -1.13
CA TYR A 126 13.66 -6.36 -0.59
C TYR A 126 14.87 -5.60 -1.12
N SER A 127 14.67 -4.36 -1.55
CA SER A 127 15.78 -3.50 -1.96
C SER A 127 16.70 -3.18 -0.77
N THR A 128 17.93 -2.77 -1.05
CA THR A 128 18.89 -2.38 0.00
C THR A 128 18.33 -1.27 0.89
N LYS A 129 17.58 -0.33 0.31
CA LYS A 129 16.92 0.76 1.02
C LYS A 129 15.87 0.24 2.01
N VAL A 130 14.99 -0.66 1.57
CA VAL A 130 14.00 -1.31 2.45
C VAL A 130 14.67 -2.13 3.55
N LYS A 131 15.70 -2.92 3.21
CA LYS A 131 16.46 -3.72 4.20
C LYS A 131 17.10 -2.86 5.28
N LYS A 132 17.78 -1.78 4.88
CA LYS A 132 18.43 -0.84 5.80
C LYS A 132 17.40 -0.20 6.73
N TYR A 133 16.30 0.28 6.17
CA TYR A 133 15.21 0.87 6.93
C TYR A 133 14.61 -0.10 7.95
N LEU A 134 14.37 -1.36 7.57
CA LEU A 134 13.90 -2.39 8.51
C LEU A 134 14.88 -2.64 9.67
N VAL A 135 16.18 -2.68 9.39
CA VAL A 135 17.22 -2.87 10.43
C VAL A 135 17.26 -1.68 11.38
N GLU A 136 17.28 -0.45 10.86
CA GLU A 136 17.33 0.79 11.65
C GLU A 136 16.09 0.93 12.54
N GLU A 137 14.90 0.68 11.99
CA GLU A 137 13.67 0.69 12.75
C GLU A 137 13.68 -0.43 13.80
N HIS A 138 14.08 -1.68 13.49
CA HIS A 138 14.14 -2.75 14.50
C HIS A 138 15.14 -2.47 15.64
N VAL A 139 16.28 -1.84 15.33
CA VAL A 139 17.31 -1.48 16.32
C VAL A 139 16.84 -0.34 17.23
N THR A 140 16.13 0.64 16.68
CA THR A 140 15.53 1.74 17.46
C THR A 140 14.23 1.31 18.17
N SER A 141 13.60 0.22 17.74
CA SER A 141 12.28 -0.24 18.16
C SER A 141 12.26 -1.36 19.20
N LYS A 142 13.26 -1.50 20.08
CA LYS A 142 13.14 -2.38 21.27
C LYS A 142 11.89 -2.08 22.14
N GLY A 143 11.12 -1.03 21.86
CA GLY A 143 9.82 -0.72 22.47
C GLY A 143 8.56 -0.75 21.56
N VAL A 144 8.63 -1.12 20.27
CA VAL A 144 7.48 -0.94 19.32
C VAL A 144 6.71 -2.24 19.04
N LYS A 145 6.79 -3.25 19.91
CA LYS A 145 5.89 -4.42 19.83
C LYS A 145 4.42 -4.11 20.23
N GLY A 146 4.10 -2.88 20.61
CA GLY A 146 2.76 -2.47 21.07
C GLY A 146 1.90 -1.63 20.10
N ASN A 147 2.46 -1.09 19.01
CA ASN A 147 1.82 0.08 18.39
C ASN A 147 0.57 -0.18 17.53
N LEU A 148 0.39 -1.33 16.87
CA LEU A 148 -0.80 -1.53 16.02
C LEU A 148 -2.11 -1.69 16.81
N LYS A 149 -2.05 -2.31 18.00
CA LYS A 149 -3.19 -2.42 18.91
C LYS A 149 -3.49 -1.08 19.59
N ILE A 150 -2.44 -0.35 19.98
CA ILE A 150 -2.52 0.99 20.57
C ILE A 150 -3.02 2.04 19.55
N LEU A 151 -2.63 1.95 18.27
CA LEU A 151 -3.09 2.84 17.20
C LEU A 151 -4.58 2.64 16.87
N LYS A 152 -5.09 1.40 17.01
CA LYS A 152 -6.53 1.07 16.92
C LYS A 152 -7.33 1.77 18.03
N GLU A 153 -6.77 1.84 19.23
CA GLU A 153 -7.37 2.47 20.43
C GLU A 153 -7.13 4.00 20.52
N LEU A 154 -6.37 4.60 19.59
CA LEU A 154 -5.86 5.98 19.71
C LEU A 154 -6.70 7.06 18.99
N LEU A 155 -7.64 6.68 18.12
CA LEU A 155 -8.49 7.63 17.42
C LEU A 155 -9.80 7.82 18.17
N SER A 156 -10.09 9.05 18.58
CA SER A 156 -11.46 9.38 19.00
C SER A 156 -12.42 9.33 17.80
N ASP A 157 -13.72 9.09 18.03
CA ASP A 157 -14.75 9.10 16.98
C ASP A 157 -14.71 10.37 16.12
N LYS A 158 -14.33 11.49 16.73
CA LYS A 158 -14.16 12.78 16.05
C LYS A 158 -12.96 12.78 15.12
N GLU A 159 -11.81 12.29 15.56
CA GLU A 159 -10.61 12.17 14.73
C GLU A 159 -10.85 11.20 13.56
N LEU A 160 -11.52 10.10 13.85
CA LEU A 160 -11.94 9.12 12.85
C LEU A 160 -12.81 9.74 11.75
N LYS A 161 -13.86 10.46 12.13
CA LYS A 161 -14.75 11.11 11.17
C LYS A 161 -14.00 12.13 10.31
N ILE A 162 -13.09 12.91 10.91
CA ILE A 162 -12.22 13.86 10.17
C ILE A 162 -11.37 13.13 9.13
N VAL A 163 -10.73 12.00 9.50
CA VAL A 163 -9.89 11.24 8.57
C VAL A 163 -10.72 10.67 7.42
N LYS A 164 -11.91 10.11 7.67
CA LYS A 164 -12.80 9.61 6.61
C LYS A 164 -13.17 10.70 5.60
N LEU A 165 -13.51 11.89 6.08
CA LEU A 165 -13.86 13.00 5.20
C LEU A 165 -12.66 13.49 4.36
N LEU A 166 -11.47 13.50 4.96
CA LEU A 166 -10.24 13.82 4.22
C LEU A 166 -9.89 12.80 3.13
N VAL A 167 -10.14 11.50 3.40
CA VAL A 167 -9.95 10.43 2.41
C VAL A 167 -10.93 10.59 1.25
N ASN A 168 -12.13 11.10 1.52
CA ASN A 168 -13.16 11.39 0.53
C ASN A 168 -13.00 12.81 -0.09
N ASP A 169 -11.77 13.34 -0.15
CA ASP A 169 -11.43 14.64 -0.76
C ASP A 169 -12.18 15.88 -0.22
N HIS A 170 -12.73 15.81 1.01
CA HIS A 170 -13.31 17.00 1.63
C HIS A 170 -12.21 17.95 2.11
N ASN A 171 -12.36 19.24 1.79
CA ASN A 171 -11.45 20.26 2.27
C ASN A 171 -11.80 20.69 3.71
N THR A 172 -10.90 21.43 4.37
CA THR A 172 -11.09 21.80 5.79
C THR A 172 -12.32 22.65 6.08
N VAL A 173 -12.88 23.35 5.08
CA VAL A 173 -14.13 24.11 5.21
C VAL A 173 -15.32 23.16 5.20
N GLN A 174 -15.39 22.28 4.20
CA GLN A 174 -16.45 21.26 4.07
C GLN A 174 -16.50 20.34 5.30
N ILE A 175 -15.35 19.89 5.79
CA ILE A 175 -15.27 19.08 7.02
C ILE A 175 -15.77 19.86 8.22
N GLY A 176 -15.45 21.16 8.30
CA GLY A 176 -15.90 22.03 9.37
C GLY A 176 -17.42 22.18 9.39
N GLU A 177 -18.03 22.40 8.22
CA GLU A 177 -19.48 22.48 8.04
C GLU A 177 -20.16 21.17 8.44
N GLU A 178 -19.69 20.03 7.93
CA GLU A 178 -20.30 18.72 8.21
C GLU A 178 -20.17 18.30 9.68
N MET A 179 -19.07 18.67 10.33
CA MET A 179 -18.81 18.31 11.72
C MET A 179 -19.19 19.38 12.74
N ASN A 180 -19.74 20.52 12.28
CA ASN A 180 -20.06 21.68 13.09
C ASN A 180 -18.87 22.16 13.96
N ILE A 181 -17.69 22.26 13.33
CA ILE A 181 -16.44 22.75 13.95
C ILE A 181 -15.75 23.76 13.02
N THR A 182 -14.83 24.56 13.55
CA THR A 182 -14.14 25.55 12.71
C THR A 182 -13.09 24.88 11.81
N PRO A 183 -12.79 25.45 10.63
CA PRO A 183 -11.71 24.96 9.78
C PRO A 183 -10.33 24.94 10.48
N SER A 184 -10.11 25.83 11.45
CA SER A 184 -8.89 25.84 12.27
C SER A 184 -8.83 24.63 13.21
N THR A 185 -9.95 24.18 13.78
CA THR A 185 -10.02 22.94 14.55
C THR A 185 -9.70 21.73 13.66
N VAL A 186 -10.24 21.65 12.44
CA VAL A 186 -9.92 20.57 11.49
C VAL A 186 -8.41 20.52 11.20
N ARG A 187 -7.78 21.68 10.96
CA ARG A 187 -6.32 21.78 10.73
C ARG A 187 -5.49 21.35 11.93
N SER A 188 -5.89 21.75 13.14
CA SER A 188 -5.16 21.37 14.35
C SER A 188 -5.24 19.86 14.60
N VAL A 189 -6.42 19.26 14.45
CA VAL A 189 -6.61 17.82 14.60
C VAL A 189 -5.82 17.06 13.54
N THR A 190 -5.90 17.45 12.27
CA THR A 190 -5.11 16.81 11.19
C THR A 190 -3.62 16.94 11.39
N SER A 191 -3.12 18.07 11.89
CA SER A 191 -1.70 18.23 12.21
C SER A 191 -1.25 17.25 13.30
N LYS A 192 -2.02 17.13 14.38
CA LYS A 192 -1.72 16.18 15.46
C LYS A 192 -1.79 14.73 14.98
N LEU A 193 -2.75 14.41 14.12
CA LEU A 193 -2.85 13.09 13.51
C LEU A 193 -1.63 12.80 12.63
N ARG A 194 -1.22 13.74 11.78
CA ARG A 194 -0.03 13.63 10.94
C ARG A 194 1.24 13.39 11.75
N GLU A 195 1.43 14.14 12.83
CA GLU A 195 2.54 13.96 13.76
C GLU A 195 2.50 12.59 14.42
N ARG A 196 1.35 12.22 15.00
CA ARG A 196 1.13 10.92 15.68
C ARG A 196 1.35 9.74 14.74
N PHE A 197 0.94 9.87 13.49
CA PHE A 197 1.09 8.86 12.45
C PHE A 197 2.35 9.03 11.62
N LYS A 198 3.29 9.91 11.98
CA LYS A 198 4.54 10.17 11.25
C LYS A 198 4.34 10.27 9.73
N THR A 199 3.31 10.99 9.30
CA THR A 199 2.99 11.16 7.88
C THR A 199 2.63 12.61 7.60
N THR A 200 3.04 13.13 6.44
CA THR A 200 2.74 14.51 6.04
C THR A 200 1.62 14.59 5.00
N THR A 201 1.25 13.45 4.39
CA THR A 201 0.30 13.40 3.27
C THR A 201 -1.06 12.88 3.73
N THR A 202 -2.13 13.38 3.10
CA THR A 202 -3.49 12.87 3.31
C THR A 202 -3.60 11.40 2.92
N VAL A 203 -2.92 11.01 1.84
CA VAL A 203 -2.86 9.62 1.39
C VAL A 203 -2.15 8.73 2.43
N GLY A 204 -1.08 9.21 3.05
CA GLY A 204 -0.42 8.47 4.14
C GLY A 204 -1.34 8.29 5.35
N LEU A 205 -2.15 9.29 5.69
CA LEU A 205 -3.20 9.15 6.70
C LEU A 205 -4.27 8.13 6.29
N ALA A 206 -4.72 8.14 5.04
CA ALA A 206 -5.72 7.22 4.51
C ALA A 206 -5.24 5.75 4.56
N LEU A 207 -3.99 5.50 4.16
CA LEU A 207 -3.39 4.18 4.24
C LEU A 207 -3.31 3.70 5.70
N ARG A 208 -2.84 4.55 6.62
CA ARG A 208 -2.82 4.20 8.06
C ARG A 208 -4.21 3.98 8.63
N PHE A 209 -5.18 4.76 8.21
CA PHE A 209 -6.56 4.59 8.60
C PHE A 209 -7.12 3.22 8.17
N ALA A 210 -6.89 2.82 6.92
CA ALA A 210 -7.25 1.49 6.43
C ALA A 210 -6.59 0.36 7.23
N PHE A 211 -5.40 0.58 7.81
CA PHE A 211 -4.77 -0.40 8.71
C PHE A 211 -5.46 -0.53 10.07
N LEU A 212 -6.05 0.55 10.58
CA LEU A 212 -6.50 0.62 11.97
C LEU A 212 -7.98 0.29 12.15
N HIS A 213 -8.85 0.34 11.15
CA HIS A 213 -10.30 0.30 11.42
C HIS A 213 -11.08 -0.82 10.73
N ASP A 214 -10.43 -1.96 10.48
CA ASP A 214 -11.16 -3.21 10.15
C ASP A 214 -11.23 -4.12 11.39
N ASP A 215 -12.40 -4.14 12.01
CA ASP A 215 -13.06 -5.34 12.52
C ASP A 215 -14.21 -5.69 11.56
#